data_AF-A0A957LVI6-F1
#
_entry.id   AF-A0A957LVI6-F1
#
_cell.length_a   1.000
_cell.length_b   1.000
_cell.length_c   1.000
_cell.angle_alpha   90.00
_cell.angle_beta   90.00
_cell.angle_gamma   90.00
#
_symmetry.space_group_name_H-M   'P 1'
#
loop_
_entity.id
_entity.type
_entity.pdbx_description
1 polymer ?
#
loop_
_entity_poly.entity_id
_entity_poly.type
_entity_poly.pdbx_seq_one_letter_code
_entity_poly.pdbx_strand_id
1 'polypeptide(L)' 'MSESKALDERQAAEEPRPMKGAQMVWEALVREGVDLIFGHPGGAILPTYDALSPYEAEGRIHH' A
#
# COMPACT_ATOMS: atom_id res chain seq x y z
N MET A 1 32.04 17.92 -20.83
CA MET A 1 30.86 17.08 -21.12
C MET A 1 30.86 15.90 -20.16
N SER A 2 30.15 16.04 -19.05
CA SER A 2 29.85 14.94 -18.11
C SER A 2 28.33 14.94 -17.89
N GLU A 3 27.60 14.95 -18.99
CA GLU A 3 26.20 14.55 -19.05
C GLU A 3 26.21 13.02 -18.99
N SER A 4 25.42 12.39 -18.12
CA SER A 4 25.62 10.97 -17.75
C SER A 4 25.07 10.60 -16.37
N LYS A 5 24.79 11.55 -15.47
CA LYS A 5 24.16 11.26 -14.17
C LYS A 5 22.71 11.78 -14.10
N ALA A 6 21.99 11.61 -15.19
CA ALA A 6 20.54 11.77 -15.22
C ALA A 6 19.99 10.52 -15.91
N LEU A 7 19.03 9.86 -15.24
CA LEU A 7 18.27 8.67 -15.67
C LEU A 7 18.79 7.30 -15.18
N ASP A 8 18.84 7.09 -13.86
CA ASP A 8 18.70 5.74 -13.28
C ASP A 8 18.03 5.78 -11.89
N GLU A 9 16.94 6.56 -11.75
CA GLU A 9 16.14 6.62 -10.51
C GLU A 9 14.64 6.60 -10.79
N ARG A 10 14.22 6.15 -11.98
CA ARG A 10 12.83 5.70 -12.13
C ARG A 10 12.81 4.31 -11.52
N GLN A 11 12.45 4.23 -10.24
CA GLN A 11 12.18 3.00 -9.50
C GLN A 11 11.78 1.89 -10.46
N ALA A 12 12.58 0.82 -10.51
CA ALA A 12 12.19 -0.39 -11.21
C ALA A 12 10.76 -0.71 -10.77
N ALA A 13 9.82 -0.60 -11.71
CA ALA A 13 8.43 -0.87 -11.42
C ALA A 13 8.38 -2.31 -10.90
N GLU A 14 8.08 -2.47 -9.62
CA GLU A 14 7.89 -3.78 -9.01
C GLU A 14 6.93 -4.56 -9.93
N GLU A 15 7.31 -5.77 -10.33
CA GLU A 15 6.48 -6.54 -11.27
C GLU A 15 5.05 -6.60 -10.73
N PRO A 16 4.02 -6.36 -11.58
CA PRO A 16 2.65 -6.31 -11.12
C PRO A 16 2.26 -7.66 -10.51
N ARG A 17 2.25 -7.71 -9.18
CA ARG A 17 1.83 -8.88 -8.42
C ARG A 17 0.29 -8.91 -8.40
N PRO A 18 -0.35 -10.04 -8.70
CA PRO A 18 -1.79 -10.15 -8.58
C PRO A 18 -2.19 -9.94 -7.11
N MET A 19 -3.10 -8.98 -6.88
CA MET A 19 -3.63 -8.63 -5.57
C MET A 19 -5.15 -8.47 -5.66
N LYS A 20 -5.86 -8.71 -4.55
CA LYS A 20 -7.28 -8.33 -4.45
C LYS A 20 -7.38 -6.80 -4.35
N GLY A 21 -8.44 -6.21 -4.88
CA GLY A 21 -8.66 -4.76 -4.82
C GLY A 21 -8.59 -4.19 -3.40
N ALA A 22 -9.13 -4.91 -2.41
CA ALA A 22 -9.03 -4.56 -1.00
C ALA A 22 -7.58 -4.43 -0.50
N GLN A 23 -6.68 -5.34 -0.92
CA GLN A 23 -5.26 -5.30 -0.56
C GLN A 23 -4.54 -4.15 -1.27
N MET A 24 -4.92 -3.86 -2.52
CA MET A 24 -4.33 -2.73 -3.26
C MET A 24 -4.53 -1.39 -2.54
N VAL A 25 -5.67 -1.21 -1.87
CA VAL A 25 -5.94 -0.02 -1.06
C VAL A 25 -4.94 0.09 0.10
N TRP A 26 -4.75 -0.99 0.87
CA TRP A 26 -3.81 -0.99 1.98
C TRP A 26 -2.36 -0.83 1.53
N GLU A 27 -1.94 -1.52 0.47
CA GLU A 27 -0.59 -1.35 -0.09
C GLU A 27 -0.33 0.08 -0.56
N ALA A 28 -1.32 0.73 -1.18
CA ALA A 28 -1.19 2.13 -1.57
C ALA A 28 -1.00 3.03 -0.35
N LEU A 29 -1.80 2.85 0.70
CA LEU A 29 -1.70 3.63 1.94
C LEU A 29 -0.33 3.44 2.62
N VAL A 30 0.15 2.20 2.73
CA VAL A 30 1.49 1.93 3.29
C VAL A 30 2.60 2.57 2.45
N ARG A 31 2.49 2.52 1.12
CA ARG A 31 3.48 3.13 0.21
C ARG A 31 3.54 4.65 0.35
N GLU A 32 2.41 5.28 0.64
CA GLU A 32 2.32 6.71 0.94
C GLU A 32 2.72 7.04 2.40
N GLY A 33 3.13 6.04 3.19
CA GLY A 33 3.60 6.23 4.56
C GLY A 33 2.49 6.40 5.60
N VAL A 34 1.26 5.97 5.29
CA VAL A 34 0.15 5.97 6.25
C VAL A 34 0.28 4.79 7.19
N ASP A 35 0.33 5.07 8.49
CA ASP A 35 0.49 4.09 9.56
C ASP A 35 -0.67 4.09 10.58
N LEU A 36 -1.49 5.14 10.65
CA LEU A 36 -2.66 5.23 11.52
C LEU A 36 -3.92 5.57 10.72
N ILE A 37 -4.98 4.78 10.90
CA ILE A 37 -6.24 4.92 10.18
C ILE A 37 -7.40 4.87 11.17
N PHE A 38 -8.42 5.70 10.96
CA PHE A 38 -9.66 5.62 11.71
C PHE A 38 -10.78 5.19 10.78
N GLY A 39 -11.68 4.34 11.28
CA GLY A 39 -12.89 4.05 10.53
C GLY A 39 -13.80 3.05 11.20
N HIS A 40 -15.06 3.03 10.74
CA HIS A 40 -16.11 2.18 11.29
C HIS A 40 -16.46 1.10 10.27
N PRO A 41 -16.21 -0.19 10.58
CA PRO A 41 -16.48 -1.27 9.64
C PRO A 41 -17.99 -1.42 9.40
N GLY A 42 -18.40 -1.53 8.13
CA GLY A 42 -19.80 -1.76 7.76
C GLY A 42 -20.09 -1.57 6.27
N GLY A 43 -21.24 -2.07 5.80
CA GLY A 43 -21.69 -1.86 4.42
C GLY A 43 -20.71 -2.34 3.34
N ALA A 44 -20.55 -1.55 2.28
CA ALA A 44 -19.76 -1.94 1.11
C ALA A 44 -18.24 -1.94 1.33
N ILE A 45 -17.73 -1.33 2.42
CA ILE A 45 -16.29 -1.24 2.69
C ILE A 45 -15.75 -2.46 3.44
N LEU A 46 -16.61 -3.38 3.89
CA LEU A 46 -16.22 -4.59 4.64
C LEU A 46 -15.06 -5.38 4.00
N PRO A 47 -15.03 -5.64 2.66
CA PRO A 47 -13.93 -6.39 2.06
C PRO A 47 -12.56 -5.74 2.25
N THR A 48 -12.52 -4.40 2.39
CA THR A 48 -11.30 -3.66 2.69
C THR A 48 -10.88 -3.93 4.13
N TYR A 49 -11.77 -3.80 5.13
CA TYR A 49 -11.45 -4.14 6.52
C TYR A 49 -11.10 -5.62 6.71
N ASP A 50 -11.73 -6.54 6.00
CA ASP A 50 -11.38 -7.98 6.03
C ASP A 50 -9.93 -8.23 5.59
N ALA A 51 -9.38 -7.38 4.71
CA ALA A 51 -8.01 -7.46 4.23
C ALA A 51 -6.99 -6.73 5.12
N LEU A 52 -7.41 -6.07 6.20
CA LEU A 52 -6.55 -5.25 7.07
C LEU A 52 -5.65 -6.08 7.99
N SER A 53 -6.16 -7.22 8.48
CA SER A 53 -5.50 -8.01 9.53
C SER A 53 -4.00 -8.32 9.30
N PRO A 54 -3.53 -8.67 8.08
CA PRO A 54 -2.10 -8.87 7.83
C PRO A 54 -1.25 -7.61 8.05
N TYR A 55 -1.77 -6.44 7.69
CA TYR A 55 -1.06 -5.16 7.82
C TYR A 55 -0.91 -4.74 9.28
N GLU A 56 -1.91 -5.03 10.11
CA GLU A 56 -1.83 -4.83 11.56
C GLU A 56 -0.86 -5.81 12.21
N ALA A 57 -0.88 -7.08 11.81
CA ALA A 57 0.02 -8.10 12.34
C ALA A 57 1.50 -7.79 12.01
N GLU A 58 1.77 -7.18 10.85
CA GLU A 58 3.09 -6.70 10.45
C GLU A 58 3.46 -5.35 11.09
N GLY A 59 2.54 -4.71 11.84
CA GLY A 59 2.73 -3.39 12.42
C GLY A 59 2.84 -2.26 11.40
N ARG A 60 2.37 -2.49 10.16
CA ARG A 60 2.41 -1.52 9.05
C ARG A 60 1.27 -0.52 9.12
N ILE A 61 0.13 -0.92 9.70
CA ILE A 61 -1.05 -0.08 9.91
C ILE A 61 -1.57 -0.33 11.33
N HIS A 62 -2.00 0.72 12.00
CA HIS A 62 -2.81 0.71 13.20
C HIS A 62 -4.20 1.29 12.86
N HIS A 63 -5.25 0.54 13.15
CA HIS A 63 -6.65 0.95 12.98
C HIS A 63 -7.37 1.15 14.32
#